data_AF-A0A928V1X8-F1
#
_entry.id   AF-A0A928V1X8-F1
#
_cell.length_a   1.000
_cell.length_b   1.000
_cell.length_c   1.000
_cell.angle_alpha   90.00
_cell.angle_beta   90.00
_cell.angle_gamma   90.00
#
_symmetry.space_group_name_H-M   'P 1'
#
loop_
_entity.id
_entity.type
_entity.pdbx_description
1 polymer ?
#
loop_
_entity_poly.entity_id
_entity_poly.type
_entity_poly.pdbx_seq_one_letter_code
_entity_poly.pdbx_strand_id
1 'polypeptide(L)'
;MLAKILHFLIYTSMTFFMIIVILRFLLQQAKADFYNPLSQAIVKITRPLLMPLRRIIPGVMGIDMASIALMILLQLAVILVLGLILGQSTLFSFPLYSIAWAILGTLTLVSNIFFWGIIISIVGSWIAPGSNHPVLALVNQLIDPIMAPIRKILPPLGGVIDISPILVLMGLKVLDMVLARAAQAVYLNPNVVIGVW
;
A
#
# COMPACT_ATOMS: atom_id res chain seq x y z
N MET A 1 10.11 -28.30 -6.36
CA MET A 1 11.19 -27.39 -5.90
C MET A 1 11.24 -26.12 -6.76
N LEU A 2 11.40 -26.22 -8.09
CA LEU A 2 11.46 -25.07 -9.01
C LEU A 2 10.27 -24.10 -8.88
N ALA A 3 9.02 -24.61 -8.89
CA ALA A 3 7.82 -23.77 -8.77
C ALA A 3 7.79 -22.93 -7.48
N LYS A 4 8.31 -23.47 -6.36
CA LYS A 4 8.39 -22.74 -5.08
C LYS A 4 9.42 -21.61 -5.14
N ILE A 5 10.54 -21.84 -5.82
CA ILE A 5 11.58 -20.81 -6.03
C ILE A 5 11.03 -19.69 -6.92
N LEU A 6 10.40 -20.03 -8.03
CA LEU A 6 9.77 -19.06 -8.93
C LEU A 6 8.68 -18.26 -8.24
N HIS A 7 7.81 -18.94 -7.49
CA HIS A 7 6.79 -18.30 -6.66
C HIS A 7 7.42 -17.29 -5.69
N PHE A 8 8.43 -17.69 -4.91
CA PHE A 8 9.10 -16.80 -3.96
C PHE A 8 9.71 -15.56 -4.63
N LEU A 9 10.43 -15.74 -5.74
CA LEU A 9 11.07 -14.64 -6.46
C LEU A 9 10.04 -13.66 -7.03
N ILE A 10 8.99 -14.17 -7.67
CA ILE A 10 7.92 -13.34 -8.26
C ILE A 10 7.14 -12.64 -7.15
N TYR A 11 6.68 -13.38 -6.13
CA TYR A 11 5.91 -12.82 -5.03
C TYR A 11 6.69 -11.69 -4.34
N THR A 12 7.96 -11.93 -4.00
CA THR A 12 8.79 -10.95 -3.29
C THR A 12 9.07 -9.71 -4.14
N SER A 13 9.54 -9.89 -5.38
CA SER A 13 9.85 -8.77 -6.27
C SER A 13 8.62 -7.91 -6.59
N MET A 14 7.48 -8.55 -6.84
CA MET A 14 6.23 -7.86 -7.11
C MET A 14 5.66 -7.18 -5.87
N THR A 15 5.91 -7.71 -4.66
CA THR A 15 5.55 -7.04 -3.40
C THR A 15 6.26 -5.68 -3.28
N PHE A 16 7.57 -5.65 -3.49
CA PHE A 16 8.33 -4.40 -3.48
C PHE A 16 7.84 -3.44 -4.56
N PHE A 17 7.56 -3.94 -5.76
CA PHE A 17 7.06 -3.11 -6.85
C PHE A 17 5.67 -2.51 -6.56
N MET A 18 4.74 -3.32 -6.04
CA MET A 18 3.41 -2.88 -5.61
C MET A 18 3.52 -1.80 -4.53
N ILE A 19 4.39 -1.98 -3.54
CA ILE A 19 4.64 -0.97 -2.50
C ILE A 19 5.10 0.34 -3.14
N ILE A 20 6.02 0.31 -4.11
CA ILE A 20 6.49 1.53 -4.80
C ILE A 20 5.34 2.23 -5.55
N VAL A 21 4.49 1.48 -6.26
CA VAL A 21 3.34 2.04 -6.97
C VAL A 21 2.30 2.63 -6.01
N ILE A 22 2.01 1.94 -4.90
CA ILE A 22 1.09 2.43 -3.87
C ILE A 22 1.66 3.68 -3.20
N LEU A 23 2.92 3.66 -2.76
CA LEU A 23 3.59 4.82 -2.16
C LEU A 23 3.53 6.01 -3.11
N ARG A 24 3.78 5.81 -4.40
CA ARG A 24 3.67 6.87 -5.40
C ARG A 24 2.28 7.51 -5.41
N PHE A 25 1.23 6.70 -5.35
CA PHE A 25 -0.14 7.20 -5.29
C PHE A 25 -0.40 7.94 -3.97
N LEU A 26 -0.06 7.33 -2.84
CA LEU A 26 -0.31 7.88 -1.51
C LEU A 26 0.46 9.18 -1.27
N LEU A 27 1.72 9.27 -1.70
CA LEU A 27 2.53 10.48 -1.60
C LEU A 27 1.92 11.64 -2.40
N GLN A 28 1.36 11.35 -3.59
CA GLN A 28 0.64 12.37 -4.35
C GLN A 28 -0.64 12.83 -3.63
N GLN A 29 -1.40 11.91 -3.04
CA GLN A 29 -2.62 12.24 -2.29
C GLN A 29 -2.31 13.01 -1.00
N ALA A 30 -1.23 12.67 -0.31
CA ALA A 30 -0.71 13.39 0.84
C ALA A 30 -0.08 14.74 0.49
N LYS A 31 0.05 15.07 -0.81
CA LYS A 31 0.78 16.25 -1.31
C LYS A 31 2.20 16.33 -0.73
N ALA A 32 2.85 15.18 -0.63
CA ALA A 32 4.20 15.06 -0.09
C ALA A 32 5.22 15.81 -0.96
N ASP A 33 6.33 16.19 -0.36
CA ASP A 33 7.39 16.96 -1.01
C ASP A 33 8.03 16.17 -2.16
N PHE A 34 7.88 16.68 -3.39
CA PHE A 34 8.46 16.11 -4.59
C PHE A 34 9.96 16.40 -4.76
N TYR A 35 10.52 17.34 -4.00
CA TYR A 35 11.96 17.59 -3.98
C TYR A 35 12.73 16.53 -3.20
N ASN A 36 12.05 15.76 -2.34
CA ASN A 36 12.67 14.67 -1.61
C ASN A 36 13.23 13.59 -2.57
N PRO A 37 14.50 13.15 -2.41
CA PRO A 37 15.13 12.19 -3.32
C PRO A 37 14.38 10.87 -3.44
N LEU A 38 13.73 10.40 -2.37
CA LEU A 38 12.94 9.16 -2.41
C LEU A 38 11.63 9.34 -3.16
N SER A 39 10.98 10.50 -3.01
CA SER A 39 9.79 10.86 -3.80
C SER A 39 10.13 10.87 -5.29
N GLN A 40 11.26 11.48 -5.66
CA GLN A 40 11.75 11.48 -7.04
C GLN A 40 12.06 10.07 -7.57
N ALA A 41 12.70 9.22 -6.75
CA ALA A 41 13.01 7.83 -7.12
C ALA A 41 11.72 7.03 -7.39
N ILE A 42 10.74 7.09 -6.47
CA ILE A 42 9.44 6.44 -6.59
C ILE A 42 8.72 6.90 -7.86
N VAL A 43 8.70 8.21 -8.12
CA VAL A 43 8.10 8.77 -9.33
C VAL A 43 8.84 8.30 -10.59
N LYS A 44 10.18 8.28 -10.58
CA LYS A 44 10.99 7.84 -11.72
C LYS A 44 10.77 6.37 -12.06
N ILE A 45 10.68 5.50 -11.05
CA ILE A 45 10.47 4.05 -11.22
C ILE A 45 9.08 3.76 -11.80
N THR A 46 8.05 4.48 -11.35
CA THR A 46 6.66 4.19 -11.73
C THR A 46 6.23 4.86 -13.04
N ARG A 47 6.91 5.95 -13.44
CA ARG A 47 6.60 6.74 -14.65
C ARG A 47 6.43 5.91 -15.94
N PRO A 48 7.33 4.96 -16.28
CA PRO A 48 7.23 4.21 -17.54
C PRO A 48 5.91 3.44 -17.70
N LEU A 49 5.38 2.88 -16.60
CA LEU A 49 4.10 2.16 -16.62
C LEU A 49 2.90 3.10 -16.54
N LEU A 50 3.03 4.21 -15.82
CA LEU A 50 1.91 5.14 -15.61
C LEU A 50 1.63 6.04 -16.80
N MET A 51 2.65 6.48 -17.54
CA MET A 51 2.45 7.42 -18.66
C MET A 51 1.53 6.85 -19.74
N PRO A 52 1.67 5.59 -20.19
CA PRO A 52 0.71 4.99 -21.12
C PRO A 52 -0.72 4.96 -20.58
N LEU A 53 -0.89 4.57 -19.31
CA LEU A 53 -2.21 4.50 -18.67
C LEU A 53 -2.86 5.88 -18.54
N ARG A 54 -2.08 6.90 -18.17
CA ARG A 54 -2.55 8.30 -18.03
C ARG A 54 -3.02 8.93 -19.34
N ARG A 55 -2.57 8.41 -20.49
CA ARG A 55 -3.08 8.85 -21.80
C ARG A 55 -4.52 8.37 -22.03
N ILE A 56 -4.93 7.28 -21.40
CA ILE A 56 -6.24 6.65 -21.57
C ILE A 56 -7.18 7.00 -20.41
N ILE A 57 -6.64 6.98 -19.18
CA ILE A 57 -7.38 7.15 -17.94
C ILE A 57 -7.06 8.53 -17.35
N PRO A 58 -7.98 9.51 -17.45
CA PRO A 58 -7.78 10.82 -16.86
C PRO A 58 -7.87 10.77 -15.32
N GLY A 59 -7.22 11.72 -14.65
CA GLY A 59 -7.43 11.94 -13.23
C GLY A 59 -8.80 12.54 -12.95
N VAL A 60 -9.41 12.18 -11.82
CA VAL A 60 -10.76 12.65 -11.43
C VAL A 60 -10.67 13.26 -10.03
N MET A 61 -11.15 14.49 -9.86
CA MET A 61 -11.21 15.18 -8.56
C MET A 61 -9.86 15.23 -7.80
N GLY A 62 -8.74 15.35 -8.52
CA GLY A 62 -7.39 15.36 -7.93
C GLY A 62 -6.84 13.97 -7.56
N ILE A 63 -7.62 12.91 -7.76
CA ILE A 63 -7.20 11.52 -7.60
C ILE A 63 -6.59 11.02 -8.91
N ASP A 64 -5.40 10.42 -8.83
CA ASP A 64 -4.77 9.79 -9.98
C ASP A 64 -5.29 8.37 -10.22
N MET A 65 -6.37 8.31 -11.00
CA MET A 65 -7.04 7.07 -11.42
C MET A 65 -6.13 6.11 -12.20
N ALA A 66 -5.13 6.63 -12.92
CA ALA A 66 -4.17 5.76 -13.63
C ALA A 66 -3.30 4.97 -12.66
N SER A 67 -2.97 5.52 -11.48
CA SER A 67 -2.28 4.76 -10.43
C SER A 67 -3.15 3.65 -9.86
N ILE A 68 -4.43 3.94 -9.62
CA ILE A 68 -5.38 2.94 -9.10
C ILE A 68 -5.53 1.81 -10.10
N ALA A 69 -5.74 2.14 -11.38
CA ALA A 69 -5.78 1.16 -12.45
C ALA A 69 -4.48 0.34 -12.51
N LEU A 70 -3.31 0.99 -12.41
CA LEU A 70 -2.03 0.28 -12.41
C LEU A 70 -1.90 -0.70 -11.25
N MET A 71 -2.28 -0.30 -10.02
CA MET A 71 -2.24 -1.18 -8.84
C MET A 71 -3.09 -2.44 -9.06
N ILE A 72 -4.32 -2.26 -9.56
CA ILE A 72 -5.24 -3.38 -9.82
C ILE A 72 -4.72 -4.26 -10.96
N LEU A 73 -4.22 -3.67 -12.06
CA LEU A 73 -3.67 -4.43 -13.18
C LEU A 73 -2.43 -5.25 -12.80
N LEU A 74 -1.53 -4.68 -11.98
CA LEU A 74 -0.36 -5.39 -11.48
C LEU A 74 -0.77 -6.54 -10.56
N GLN A 75 -1.69 -6.30 -9.64
CA GLN A 75 -2.18 -7.33 -8.74
C GLN A 75 -2.87 -8.48 -9.50
N LEU A 76 -3.68 -8.16 -10.52
CA LEU A 76 -4.29 -9.14 -11.40
C LEU A 76 -3.24 -9.95 -12.17
N ALA A 77 -2.24 -9.28 -12.75
CA ALA A 77 -1.15 -9.96 -13.46
C ALA A 77 -0.40 -10.95 -12.55
N VAL A 78 -0.12 -10.55 -11.30
CA VAL A 78 0.52 -11.43 -10.32
C VAL A 78 -0.36 -12.62 -9.96
N ILE A 79 -1.66 -12.39 -9.69
CA ILE A 79 -2.61 -13.46 -9.37
C ILE A 79 -2.66 -14.49 -10.49
N LEU A 80 -2.69 -14.04 -11.76
CA LEU A 80 -2.71 -14.93 -12.91
C LEU A 80 -1.40 -15.72 -13.05
N VAL A 81 -0.25 -15.04 -12.97
CA VAL A 81 1.07 -15.68 -13.11
C VAL A 81 1.32 -16.68 -11.98
N LEU A 82 1.12 -16.29 -10.73
CA LEU A 82 1.29 -17.19 -9.58
C LEU A 82 0.23 -18.29 -9.56
N GLY A 83 -1.00 -17.99 -10.01
CA GLY A 83 -2.06 -18.98 -10.20
C GLY A 83 -1.63 -20.10 -11.14
N LEU A 84 -1.02 -19.77 -12.29
CA LEU A 84 -0.47 -20.75 -13.24
C LEU A 84 0.64 -21.58 -12.62
N ILE A 85 1.60 -20.94 -11.93
CA ILE A 85 2.75 -21.62 -11.32
C ILE A 85 2.30 -22.61 -10.24
N LEU A 86 1.24 -22.28 -9.51
CA LEU A 86 0.68 -23.12 -8.44
C LEU A 86 -0.42 -24.08 -8.92
N GLY A 87 -0.75 -24.11 -10.21
CA GLY A 87 -1.78 -24.99 -10.78
C GLY A 87 -3.22 -24.64 -10.39
N GLN A 88 -3.49 -23.38 -10.01
CA GLN A 88 -4.83 -22.90 -9.66
C GLN A 88 -5.60 -22.46 -10.90
N SER A 89 -6.16 -23.42 -11.63
CA SER A 89 -6.94 -23.20 -12.86
C SER A 89 -8.30 -22.52 -12.62
N THR A 90 -8.83 -22.60 -11.40
CA THR A 90 -10.11 -21.98 -10.99
C THR A 90 -10.13 -20.47 -11.18
N LEU A 91 -8.96 -19.82 -11.11
CA LEU A 91 -8.81 -18.37 -11.28
C LEU A 91 -9.13 -17.88 -12.70
N PHE A 92 -8.95 -18.75 -13.70
CA PHE A 92 -9.31 -18.47 -15.09
C PHE A 92 -10.80 -18.66 -15.36
N SER A 93 -11.45 -19.52 -14.58
CA SER A 93 -12.86 -19.86 -14.75
C SER A 93 -13.79 -18.79 -14.17
N PHE A 94 -13.30 -17.99 -13.21
CA PHE A 94 -14.11 -17.00 -12.50
C PHE A 94 -13.38 -15.65 -12.36
N PRO A 95 -13.36 -14.83 -13.43
CA PRO A 95 -12.60 -13.58 -13.47
C PRO A 95 -13.08 -12.52 -12.46
N LEU A 96 -14.31 -12.62 -11.95
CA LEU A 96 -14.82 -11.70 -10.93
C LEU A 96 -14.13 -11.92 -9.57
N TYR A 97 -13.77 -13.16 -9.22
CA TYR A 97 -13.05 -13.42 -7.97
C TYR A 97 -11.63 -12.84 -8.01
N SER A 98 -10.93 -12.93 -9.14
CA SER A 98 -9.57 -12.36 -9.25
C SER A 98 -9.56 -10.84 -9.11
N ILE A 99 -10.60 -10.14 -9.60
CA ILE A 99 -10.77 -8.70 -9.39
C ILE A 99 -11.02 -8.40 -7.90
N ALA A 100 -11.92 -9.13 -7.25
CA ALA A 100 -12.17 -8.96 -5.81
C ALA A 100 -10.89 -9.19 -4.99
N TRP A 101 -10.11 -10.22 -5.31
CA TRP A 101 -8.83 -10.52 -4.68
C TRP A 101 -7.81 -9.42 -4.92
N ALA A 102 -7.79 -8.85 -6.13
CA ALA A 102 -6.89 -7.77 -6.47
C ALA A 102 -7.18 -6.51 -5.64
N ILE A 103 -8.46 -6.16 -5.49
CA ILE A 103 -8.89 -5.03 -4.66
C ILE A 103 -8.52 -5.28 -3.20
N LEU A 104 -8.90 -6.44 -2.64
CA LEU A 104 -8.65 -6.76 -1.23
C LEU A 104 -7.15 -6.80 -0.92
N GLY A 105 -6.33 -7.46 -1.73
CA GLY A 105 -4.87 -7.48 -1.53
C GLY A 105 -4.24 -6.08 -1.59
N THR A 106 -4.69 -5.24 -2.52
CA THR A 106 -4.22 -3.85 -2.62
C THR A 106 -4.62 -3.04 -1.39
N LEU A 107 -5.84 -3.18 -0.89
CA LEU A 107 -6.30 -2.51 0.33
C LEU A 107 -5.50 -2.96 1.56
N THR A 108 -5.21 -4.27 1.68
CA THR A 108 -4.39 -4.78 2.77
C THR A 108 -2.96 -4.24 2.69
N LEU A 109 -2.37 -4.12 1.49
CA LEU A 109 -1.07 -3.45 1.33
C LEU A 109 -1.10 -1.97 1.74
N VAL A 110 -2.15 -1.23 1.36
CA VAL A 110 -2.32 0.16 1.77
C VAL A 110 -2.38 0.28 3.29
N SER A 111 -3.18 -0.58 3.95
CA SER A 111 -3.26 -0.65 5.42
C SER A 111 -1.89 -0.93 6.04
N ASN A 112 -1.17 -1.93 5.52
CA ASN A 112 0.18 -2.28 5.97
C ASN A 112 1.18 -1.13 5.82
N ILE A 113 1.12 -0.36 4.73
CA ILE A 113 1.98 0.81 4.52
C ILE A 113 1.71 1.87 5.59
N PHE A 114 0.45 2.15 5.92
CA PHE A 114 0.12 3.08 7.00
C PHE A 114 0.53 2.55 8.37
N PHE A 115 0.29 1.26 8.65
CA PHE A 115 0.69 0.62 9.90
C PHE A 115 2.20 0.78 10.13
N TRP A 116 3.02 0.33 9.17
CA TRP A 116 4.48 0.44 9.29
C TRP A 116 4.97 1.88 9.23
N GLY A 117 4.34 2.76 8.45
CA GLY A 117 4.65 4.19 8.44
C GLY A 117 4.48 4.84 9.82
N ILE A 118 3.39 4.51 10.52
CA ILE A 118 3.14 5.00 11.88
C ILE A 118 4.17 4.44 12.86
N ILE A 119 4.49 3.14 12.78
CA ILE A 119 5.54 2.53 13.61
C ILE A 119 6.90 3.22 13.38
N ILE A 120 7.29 3.47 12.12
CA ILE A 120 8.53 4.17 11.78
C ILE A 120 8.53 5.59 12.37
N SER A 121 7.39 6.29 12.33
CA SER A 121 7.25 7.62 12.91
C SER A 121 7.42 7.61 14.44
N ILE A 122 6.78 6.66 15.14
CA ILE A 122 6.91 6.48 16.60
C ILE A 122 8.37 6.20 16.96
N VAL A 123 8.98 5.21 16.31
CA VAL A 123 10.38 4.83 16.56
C VAL A 123 11.32 6.00 16.27
N GLY A 124 11.10 6.72 15.16
CA GLY A 124 11.86 7.91 14.79
C GLY A 124 11.75 9.02 15.83
N SER A 125 10.58 9.20 16.47
CA SER A 125 10.38 10.21 17.51
C SER A 125 11.21 9.96 18.77
N TRP A 126 11.52 8.70 19.10
CA TRP A 126 12.34 8.35 20.27
C TRP A 126 13.84 8.33 19.93
N ILE A 127 14.19 7.85 18.74
CA ILE A 127 15.60 7.70 18.36
C ILE A 127 16.22 9.03 17.93
N ALA A 128 15.47 9.86 17.18
CA ALA A 128 15.98 11.08 16.58
C ALA A 128 14.93 12.21 16.58
N PRO A 129 14.53 12.69 17.77
CA PRO A 129 13.54 13.76 17.89
C PRO A 129 14.01 15.03 17.14
N GLY A 130 13.13 15.60 16.32
CA GLY A 130 13.42 16.83 15.56
C GLY A 130 14.35 16.65 14.36
N SER A 131 14.65 15.42 13.94
CA SER A 131 15.52 15.18 12.79
C SER A 131 14.86 15.51 11.45
N ASN A 132 15.62 16.12 10.54
CA ASN A 132 15.21 16.44 9.17
C ASN A 132 15.56 15.33 8.16
N HIS A 133 15.62 14.08 8.61
CA HIS A 133 16.00 12.97 7.74
C HIS A 133 14.96 12.77 6.62
N PRO A 134 15.37 12.64 5.34
CA PRO A 134 14.45 12.63 4.20
C PRO A 134 13.41 11.50 4.25
N VAL A 135 13.76 10.33 4.80
CA VAL A 135 12.80 9.23 5.01
C VAL A 135 11.74 9.60 6.04
N LEU A 136 12.14 10.12 7.19
CA LEU A 136 11.22 10.44 8.28
C LEU A 136 10.28 11.58 7.89
N ALA A 137 10.80 12.57 7.16
CA ALA A 137 9.98 13.65 6.59
C ALA A 137 8.88 13.09 5.66
N LEU A 138 9.21 12.18 4.75
CA LEU A 138 8.21 11.56 3.86
C LEU A 138 7.23 10.67 4.61
N VAL A 139 7.70 9.87 5.57
CA VAL A 139 6.82 9.01 6.36
C VAL A 139 5.81 9.85 7.14
N ASN A 140 6.26 10.94 7.77
CA ASN A 140 5.38 11.85 8.48
C ASN A 140 4.36 12.50 7.54
N GLN A 141 4.79 12.98 6.36
CA GLN A 141 3.88 13.52 5.34
C GLN A 141 2.87 12.48 4.84
N LEU A 142 3.31 11.23 4.66
CA LEU A 142 2.46 10.13 4.20
C LEU A 142 1.33 9.81 5.19
N ILE A 143 1.64 9.77 6.49
CA ILE A 143 0.67 9.40 7.53
C ILE A 143 -0.18 10.59 8.02
N ASP A 144 0.27 11.83 7.80
CA ASP A 144 -0.40 13.05 8.28
C ASP A 144 -1.89 13.16 7.88
N PRO A 145 -2.32 12.80 6.65
CA PRO A 145 -3.73 12.84 6.28
C PRO A 145 -4.66 12.01 7.18
N ILE A 146 -4.14 10.92 7.79
CA ILE A 146 -4.89 10.07 8.73
C ILE A 146 -4.67 10.54 10.16
N MET A 147 -3.45 10.97 10.49
CA MET A 147 -3.05 11.38 11.84
C MET A 147 -3.62 12.74 12.25
N ALA A 148 -3.61 13.73 11.37
CA ALA A 148 -4.01 15.10 11.67
C ALA A 148 -5.49 15.24 12.10
N PRO A 149 -6.47 14.56 11.46
CA PRO A 149 -7.84 14.56 11.96
C PRO A 149 -7.98 13.99 13.38
N ILE A 150 -7.25 12.92 13.70
CA ILE A 150 -7.29 12.30 15.04
C ILE A 150 -6.64 13.21 16.09
N ARG A 151 -5.51 13.86 15.75
CA ARG A 151 -4.84 14.85 16.61
C ARG A 151 -5.73 16.05 16.96
N LYS A 152 -6.70 16.39 16.09
CA LYS A 152 -7.68 17.45 16.39
C LYS A 152 -8.69 17.03 17.45
N ILE A 153 -9.03 15.74 17.52
CA ILE A 153 -9.99 15.20 18.49
C ILE A 153 -9.29 14.91 19.82
N LEU A 154 -8.05 14.41 19.77
CA LEU A 154 -7.24 14.07 20.94
C LEU A 154 -5.86 14.72 20.83
N PRO A 155 -5.74 15.98 21.27
CA PRO A 155 -4.46 16.68 21.29
C PRO A 155 -3.41 15.96 22.15
N PRO A 156 -2.11 16.13 21.86
CA PRO A 156 -1.05 15.53 22.66
C PRO A 156 -1.15 15.88 24.14
N LEU A 157 -1.06 14.87 25.02
CA LEU A 157 -1.11 15.08 26.47
C LEU A 157 0.12 15.88 26.91
N GLY A 158 -0.14 17.03 27.55
CA GLY A 158 0.90 17.96 28.00
C GLY A 158 1.78 18.53 26.86
N GLY A 159 1.35 18.41 25.60
CA GLY A 159 2.13 18.85 24.43
C GLY A 159 3.32 17.95 24.06
N VAL A 160 3.55 16.85 24.79
CA VAL A 160 4.75 16.00 24.64
C VAL A 160 4.40 14.59 24.16
N ILE A 161 3.31 13.99 24.64
CA ILE A 161 2.95 12.61 24.31
C ILE A 161 1.76 12.59 23.34
N ASP A 162 2.02 12.28 22.08
CA ASP A 162 0.98 12.06 21.07
C ASP A 162 0.41 10.64 21.18
N ILE A 163 -0.83 10.52 21.67
CA ILE A 163 -1.56 9.24 21.78
C ILE A 163 -2.28 8.88 20.48
N SER A 164 -2.45 9.84 19.56
CA SER A 164 -3.12 9.63 18.26
C SER A 164 -2.63 8.40 17.48
N PRO A 165 -1.30 8.07 17.47
CA PRO A 165 -0.82 6.90 16.74
C PRO A 165 -1.47 5.60 17.22
N ILE A 166 -1.68 5.44 18.54
CA ILE A 166 -2.27 4.24 19.12
C ILE A 166 -3.70 4.04 18.60
N LEU A 167 -4.50 5.11 18.57
CA LEU A 167 -5.87 5.03 18.09
C LEU A 167 -5.95 4.76 16.58
N VAL A 168 -5.07 5.38 15.79
CA VAL A 168 -5.00 5.08 14.35
C VAL A 168 -4.59 3.63 14.12
N LEU A 169 -3.59 3.12 14.86
CA LEU A 169 -3.17 1.73 14.77
C LEU A 169 -4.30 0.77 15.16
N MET A 170 -5.09 1.08 16.19
CA MET A 170 -6.28 0.30 16.54
C MET A 170 -7.31 0.31 15.41
N GLY A 171 -7.60 1.47 14.83
CA GLY A 171 -8.50 1.59 13.68
C GLY A 171 -8.03 0.79 12.46
N LEU A 172 -6.72 0.84 12.16
CA LEU A 172 -6.11 0.02 11.10
C LEU A 172 -6.22 -1.48 11.41
N LYS A 173 -6.08 -1.91 12.66
CA LYS A 173 -6.27 -3.32 13.02
C LYS A 173 -7.71 -3.78 12.86
N VAL A 174 -8.70 -2.94 13.19
CA VAL A 174 -10.10 -3.24 12.90
C VAL A 174 -10.34 -3.33 11.40
N LEU A 175 -9.76 -2.42 10.60
CA LEU A 175 -9.81 -2.47 9.14
C LEU A 175 -9.21 -3.79 8.61
N ASP A 176 -8.04 -4.18 9.09
CA ASP A 176 -7.38 -5.45 8.72
C ASP A 176 -8.27 -6.66 9.03
N MET A 177 -8.97 -6.65 10.18
CA MET A 177 -9.93 -7.72 10.53
C MET A 177 -11.09 -7.79 9.54
N VAL A 178 -11.66 -6.64 9.14
CA VAL A 178 -12.74 -6.58 8.15
C VAL A 178 -12.25 -7.06 6.78
N LEU A 179 -11.06 -6.61 6.35
CA LEU A 179 -10.45 -7.06 5.10
C LEU A 179 -10.18 -8.57 5.11
N ALA A 180 -9.70 -9.12 6.23
CA ALA A 180 -9.48 -10.56 6.38
C ALA A 180 -10.79 -11.36 6.29
N ARG A 181 -11.89 -10.85 6.89
CA ARG A 181 -13.22 -11.47 6.75
C ARG A 181 -13.74 -11.42 5.31
N ALA A 182 -13.58 -10.27 4.64
CA ALA A 182 -13.97 -10.14 3.24
C ALA A 182 -13.14 -11.08 2.34
N ALA A 183 -11.84 -11.22 2.59
CA ALA A 183 -10.96 -12.14 1.89
C ALA A 183 -11.41 -13.60 2.06
N GLN A 184 -11.77 -14.02 3.27
CA GLN A 184 -12.33 -15.35 3.53
C GLN A 184 -13.64 -15.58 2.77
N ALA A 185 -14.53 -14.58 2.72
CA ALA A 185 -15.83 -14.68 2.05
C ALA A 185 -15.71 -14.90 0.53
N VAL A 186 -14.62 -14.44 -0.09
CA VAL A 186 -14.35 -14.62 -1.53
C VAL A 186 -13.33 -15.73 -1.80
N TYR A 187 -13.04 -16.59 -0.81
CA TYR A 187 -12.09 -17.70 -0.91
C TYR A 187 -10.69 -17.29 -1.35
N LEU A 188 -10.24 -16.11 -0.93
CA LEU A 188 -8.96 -15.54 -1.32
C LEU A 188 -7.79 -16.45 -0.96
N ASN A 189 -6.96 -16.79 -1.95
CA ASN A 189 -5.74 -17.55 -1.71
C ASN A 189 -4.53 -16.63 -1.46
N PRO A 190 -3.97 -16.59 -0.24
CA PRO A 190 -2.87 -15.68 0.10
C PRO A 190 -1.57 -15.99 -0.66
N ASN A 191 -1.43 -17.20 -1.22
CA ASN A 191 -0.24 -17.56 -1.99
C ASN A 191 -0.17 -16.88 -3.36
N VAL A 192 -1.27 -16.36 -3.91
CA VAL A 192 -1.26 -15.68 -5.22
C VAL A 192 -1.58 -14.19 -5.12
N VAL A 193 -2.05 -13.75 -3.96
CA VAL A 193 -2.42 -12.36 -3.71
C VAL A 193 -1.34 -11.71 -2.84
N ILE A 194 -0.75 -10.64 -3.36
CA ILE A 194 0.22 -9.87 -2.60
C ILE A 194 -0.49 -9.09 -1.49
N GLY A 195 0.10 -9.10 -0.31
CA GLY A 195 -0.26 -8.23 0.81
C GLY A 195 -1.22 -8.82 1.82
N VAL A 196 -1.70 -10.04 1.58
CA VAL A 196 -2.51 -10.80 2.53
C VAL A 196 -1.55 -11.73 3.28
N TRP A 197 -1.32 -11.42 4.55
CA TRP A 197 -0.45 -12.17 5.48
C TRP A 197 -1.26 -12.60 6.70
#